data_AF-A0A919ILI6-F1
#
_entry.id   AF-A0A919ILI6-F1
#
_cell.length_a   1.000
_cell.length_b   1.000
_cell.length_c   1.000
_cell.angle_alpha   90.00
_cell.angle_beta   90.00
_cell.angle_gamma   90.00
#
_symmetry.space_group_name_H-M   'P 1'
#
loop_
_entity.id
_entity.type
_entity.pdbx_description
1 polymer ?
#
loop_
_entity_poly.entity_id
_entity_poly.type
_entity_poly.pdbx_seq_one_letter_code
_entity_poly.pdbx_strand_id
1 'polypeptide(L)'
;MSKIALLAGSCLIALGATACSSSGTTAAPATSPAPGSAPVSTSAPVESGGTPSAPAGFAPVGPGASIQGGRQFTFGTVQSGGQQLLTVGSGGIVTLTDHLEDPALFVTTPVKPGGDKYLIQTAKLIEGGEPWCLSVHSPGGSAQLQLKTVACDAGKQDQVFTFPKAEDGKGVLIEVGGLFVLATSDGKVIAQESGEGDGLTAFTVRDQGKSTIPHLGD
;
A
#
# COMPACT_ATOMS: atom_id res chain seq x y z
N MET A 1 -32.92 -0.87 36.95
CA MET A 1 -33.70 -2.12 37.08
C MET A 1 -34.36 -2.40 35.74
N SER A 2 -34.01 -3.52 35.08
CA SER A 2 -34.67 -4.23 33.94
C SER A 2 -33.60 -5.17 33.33
N LYS A 3 -33.47 -6.44 33.75
CA LYS A 3 -34.11 -7.71 33.29
C LYS A 3 -33.93 -7.98 31.78
N ILE A 4 -32.92 -8.77 31.39
CA ILE A 4 -32.92 -10.22 31.00
C ILE A 4 -33.50 -10.52 29.61
N ALA A 5 -32.70 -11.13 28.73
CA ALA A 5 -33.08 -12.34 27.97
C ALA A 5 -31.83 -13.04 27.38
N LEU A 6 -31.62 -14.28 27.82
CA LEU A 6 -30.73 -15.31 27.26
C LEU A 6 -31.49 -16.08 26.18
N LEU A 7 -30.83 -16.48 25.08
CA LEU A 7 -31.29 -17.55 24.20
C LEU A 7 -30.10 -18.44 23.80
N ALA A 8 -30.09 -19.65 24.36
CA ALA A 8 -29.28 -20.78 23.93
C ALA A 8 -29.99 -21.50 22.77
N GLY A 9 -29.23 -22.07 21.84
CA GLY A 9 -29.76 -22.87 20.75
C GLY A 9 -28.70 -23.80 20.16
N SER A 10 -28.68 -25.04 20.64
CA SER A 10 -27.86 -26.16 20.15
C SER A 10 -28.49 -26.83 18.92
N CYS A 11 -27.68 -27.37 18.01
CA CYS A 11 -28.05 -28.61 17.29
C CYS A 11 -26.83 -29.37 16.73
N LEU A 12 -26.85 -30.68 16.99
CA LEU A 12 -25.93 -31.76 16.58
C LEU A 12 -26.32 -32.31 15.19
N ILE A 13 -25.56 -33.33 14.71
CA ILE A 13 -25.82 -34.36 13.65
C ILE A 13 -24.87 -34.21 12.45
N ALA A 14 -24.21 -35.23 11.88
CA ALA A 14 -23.88 -36.61 12.23
C ALA A 14 -22.86 -37.17 11.18
N LEU A 15 -22.41 -38.39 11.46
CA LEU A 15 -21.46 -39.26 10.74
C LEU A 15 -21.69 -39.44 9.22
N GLY A 16 -20.57 -39.65 8.51
CA GLY A 16 -20.51 -40.40 7.27
C GLY A 16 -19.12 -41.01 7.07
N ALA A 17 -19.04 -42.35 7.06
CA ALA A 17 -17.84 -43.12 6.73
C ALA A 17 -18.16 -43.98 5.50
N THR A 18 -17.31 -44.01 4.47
CA THR A 18 -17.14 -45.19 3.58
C THR A 18 -15.83 -45.10 2.81
N ALA A 19 -15.12 -46.23 2.73
CA ALA A 19 -13.86 -46.45 2.04
C ALA A 19 -14.07 -46.97 0.59
N CYS A 20 -13.08 -46.79 -0.29
CA CYS A 20 -12.59 -47.88 -1.16
C CYS A 20 -11.26 -47.56 -1.86
N SER A 21 -10.42 -48.60 -1.90
CA SER A 21 -9.09 -48.78 -2.47
C SER A 21 -8.98 -48.52 -3.98
N SER A 22 -7.76 -48.27 -4.49
CA SER A 22 -7.06 -49.24 -5.38
C SER A 22 -5.66 -48.78 -5.82
N SER A 23 -4.70 -49.63 -5.45
CA SER A 23 -3.40 -50.02 -5.98
C SER A 23 -2.84 -49.43 -7.29
N GLY A 24 -1.53 -49.11 -7.22
CA GLY A 24 -0.53 -49.81 -8.04
C GLY A 24 0.20 -48.99 -9.11
N THR A 25 1.49 -48.71 -8.91
CA THR A 25 2.47 -48.57 -10.00
C THR A 25 3.86 -48.95 -9.51
N THR A 26 4.23 -50.17 -9.89
CA THR A 26 5.52 -50.65 -10.41
C THR A 26 6.81 -49.90 -10.02
N ALA A 27 7.62 -50.57 -9.20
CA ALA A 27 9.06 -50.35 -9.09
C ALA A 27 9.81 -51.30 -10.04
N ALA A 28 10.86 -50.81 -10.68
CA ALA A 28 11.87 -51.61 -11.39
C ALA A 28 13.28 -51.19 -10.93
N PRO A 29 14.27 -52.11 -10.95
CA PRO A 29 15.46 -52.04 -10.10
C PRO A 29 16.66 -51.34 -10.75
N ALA A 30 17.64 -51.02 -9.90
CA ALA A 30 18.91 -50.40 -10.22
C ALA A 30 19.99 -51.40 -10.64
N THR A 31 20.90 -50.96 -11.52
CA THR A 31 22.29 -51.46 -11.61
C THR A 31 23.22 -50.40 -12.24
N SER A 32 24.31 -50.08 -11.54
CA SER A 32 25.52 -49.30 -11.95
C SER A 32 26.49 -50.20 -12.78
N PRO A 33 27.62 -49.77 -13.41
CA PRO A 33 28.62 -48.80 -12.89
C PRO A 33 29.54 -47.97 -13.88
N ALA A 34 30.20 -46.95 -13.30
CA ALA A 34 31.60 -46.43 -13.51
C ALA A 34 32.02 -45.62 -14.80
N PRO A 35 33.28 -45.09 -14.89
CA PRO A 35 33.67 -43.72 -14.48
C PRO A 35 34.35 -42.88 -15.59
N GLY A 36 34.47 -41.54 -15.45
CA GLY A 36 35.35 -40.77 -16.34
C GLY A 36 35.26 -39.24 -16.29
N SER A 37 36.35 -38.62 -15.79
CA SER A 37 37.00 -37.37 -16.22
C SER A 37 36.23 -36.01 -16.24
N ALA A 38 36.75 -35.06 -15.45
CA ALA A 38 36.59 -33.60 -15.60
C ALA A 38 37.28 -33.09 -16.90
N PRO A 39 37.03 -31.87 -17.46
CA PRO A 39 37.31 -30.58 -16.79
C PRO A 39 36.37 -29.37 -17.13
N VAL A 40 36.57 -28.29 -16.35
CA VAL A 40 36.17 -26.86 -16.43
C VAL A 40 35.55 -26.28 -17.71
N SER A 41 34.52 -25.44 -17.54
CA SER A 41 34.39 -24.15 -18.26
C SER A 41 33.51 -23.14 -17.52
N THR A 42 34.10 -21.97 -17.29
CA THR A 42 33.53 -20.70 -16.82
C THR A 42 32.38 -20.24 -17.71
N SER A 43 31.31 -19.70 -17.11
CA SER A 43 30.32 -18.86 -17.81
C SER A 43 29.94 -17.68 -16.92
N ALA A 44 30.06 -16.49 -17.50
CA ALA A 44 29.96 -15.16 -16.92
C ALA A 44 28.57 -14.82 -16.34
N PRO A 45 28.44 -13.78 -15.50
CA PRO A 45 27.14 -13.29 -15.08
C PRO A 45 26.48 -12.56 -16.25
N VAL A 46 25.30 -13.02 -16.66
CA VAL A 46 24.43 -12.28 -17.56
C VAL A 46 23.81 -11.12 -16.79
N GLU A 47 24.27 -9.90 -17.07
CA GLU A 47 23.50 -8.67 -16.87
C GLU A 47 22.17 -8.81 -17.62
N SER A 48 21.08 -9.02 -16.89
CA SER A 48 19.75 -8.76 -17.45
C SER A 48 19.46 -7.28 -17.29
N GLY A 49 19.73 -6.53 -18.36
CA GLY A 49 19.28 -5.16 -18.56
C GLY A 49 17.76 -5.06 -18.35
N GLY A 50 17.36 -4.00 -17.65
CA GLY A 50 15.98 -3.70 -17.34
C GLY A 50 15.13 -3.55 -18.59
N THR A 51 13.99 -4.25 -18.60
CA THR A 51 12.86 -3.87 -19.45
C THR A 51 11.94 -2.99 -18.60
N PRO A 52 11.59 -1.77 -19.02
CA PRO A 52 10.56 -0.99 -18.34
C PRO A 52 9.21 -1.62 -18.68
N SER A 53 8.70 -2.45 -17.78
CA SER A 53 7.30 -2.86 -17.84
C SER A 53 6.44 -1.68 -17.39
N ALA A 54 5.80 -1.00 -18.34
CA ALA A 54 4.53 -0.34 -18.07
C ALA A 54 3.42 -1.27 -18.59
N PRO A 55 2.54 -1.81 -17.73
CA PRO A 55 1.28 -2.36 -18.19
C PRO A 55 0.07 -1.55 -17.69
N ALA A 56 -0.88 -1.38 -18.60
CA ALA A 56 -2.24 -0.93 -18.35
C ALA A 56 -3.04 -1.98 -17.56
N GLY A 57 -4.04 -1.51 -16.78
CA GLY A 57 -5.08 -2.34 -16.17
C GLY A 57 -4.93 -2.51 -14.65
N PHE A 58 -5.96 -2.12 -13.90
CA PHE A 58 -6.02 -2.27 -12.45
C PHE A 58 -5.96 -3.74 -12.03
N ALA A 59 -4.84 -4.18 -11.45
CA ALA A 59 -4.77 -5.45 -10.72
C ALA A 59 -4.21 -5.21 -9.32
N PRO A 60 -4.97 -5.46 -8.24
CA PRO A 60 -4.31 -5.66 -6.94
C PRO A 60 -4.95 -6.72 -6.02
N VAL A 61 -4.11 -7.44 -5.28
CA VAL A 61 -4.44 -8.06 -3.98
C VAL A 61 -3.23 -8.17 -3.01
N GLY A 62 -2.15 -7.41 -3.24
CA GLY A 62 -0.98 -7.35 -2.35
C GLY A 62 -0.65 -5.90 -1.95
N PRO A 63 0.33 -5.69 -1.04
CA PRO A 63 0.64 -4.35 -0.49
C PRO A 63 1.04 -3.32 -1.56
N GLY A 64 1.44 -3.79 -2.75
CA GLY A 64 1.89 -2.96 -3.85
C GLY A 64 3.41 -2.79 -3.84
N ALA A 65 3.90 -1.74 -4.48
CA ALA A 65 5.32 -1.41 -4.49
C ALA A 65 5.81 -0.96 -3.11
N SER A 66 7.08 -1.21 -2.81
CA SER A 66 7.72 -0.69 -1.60
C SER A 66 7.87 0.84 -1.68
N ILE A 67 7.53 1.54 -0.60
CA ILE A 67 7.72 2.98 -0.50
C ILE A 67 9.22 3.30 -0.40
N GLN A 68 9.69 4.15 -1.30
CA GLN A 68 11.11 4.51 -1.43
C GLN A 68 11.26 5.97 -1.83
N GLY A 69 12.35 6.59 -1.37
CA GLY A 69 12.71 7.94 -1.77
C GLY A 69 12.95 8.07 -3.28
N GLY A 70 12.57 9.21 -3.86
CA GLY A 70 12.86 9.53 -5.27
C GLY A 70 12.01 8.79 -6.30
N ARG A 71 10.96 8.09 -5.86
CA ARG A 71 9.96 7.44 -6.70
C ARG A 71 8.64 8.21 -6.61
N GLN A 72 7.87 8.16 -7.68
CA GLN A 72 6.49 8.67 -7.71
C GLN A 72 5.51 7.50 -7.56
N PHE A 73 4.41 7.73 -6.84
CA PHE A 73 3.43 6.72 -6.47
C PHE A 73 2.00 7.23 -6.63
N THR A 74 1.09 6.29 -6.80
CA THR A 74 -0.35 6.48 -6.58
C THR A 74 -0.79 5.55 -5.46
N PHE A 75 -1.72 6.01 -4.63
CA PHE A 75 -2.29 5.24 -3.53
C PHE A 75 -3.75 4.96 -3.83
N GLY A 76 -4.09 3.69 -4.12
CA GLY A 76 -5.47 3.28 -4.40
C GLY A 76 -6.10 2.55 -3.22
N THR A 77 -7.39 2.71 -2.95
CA THR A 77 -8.04 1.96 -1.86
C THR A 77 -8.11 0.47 -2.20
N VAL A 78 -7.74 -0.41 -1.26
CA VAL A 78 -7.81 -1.87 -1.49
C VAL A 78 -9.26 -2.33 -1.69
N GLN A 79 -10.21 -1.72 -0.97
CA GLN A 79 -11.63 -2.04 -1.07
C GLN A 79 -12.20 -1.85 -2.49
N SER A 80 -11.70 -0.86 -3.23
CA SER A 80 -12.09 -0.62 -4.63
C SER A 80 -11.30 -1.45 -5.64
N GLY A 81 -10.45 -2.39 -5.20
CA GLY A 81 -9.49 -3.05 -6.08
C GLY A 81 -8.46 -2.07 -6.65
N GLY A 82 -8.11 -1.04 -5.87
CA GLY A 82 -7.15 0.00 -6.26
C GLY A 82 -7.64 0.93 -7.36
N GLN A 83 -8.96 1.00 -7.60
CA GLN A 83 -9.55 1.88 -8.61
C GLN A 83 -9.71 3.31 -8.12
N GLN A 84 -10.05 3.50 -6.85
CA GLN A 84 -10.17 4.82 -6.24
C GLN A 84 -8.82 5.26 -5.67
N LEU A 85 -8.19 6.22 -6.32
CA LEU A 85 -6.89 6.78 -5.99
C LEU A 85 -7.03 8.03 -5.12
N LEU A 86 -6.10 8.24 -4.18
CA LEU A 86 -5.91 9.54 -3.55
C LEU A 86 -5.54 10.57 -4.63
N THR A 87 -6.14 11.76 -4.54
CA THR A 87 -5.83 12.89 -5.42
C THR A 87 -6.00 14.21 -4.69
N VAL A 88 -5.25 15.23 -5.09
CA VAL A 88 -5.43 16.60 -4.59
C VAL A 88 -6.59 17.25 -5.35
N GLY A 89 -7.70 17.49 -4.64
CA GLY A 89 -8.88 18.15 -5.16
C GLY A 89 -8.86 19.67 -4.95
N SER A 90 -10.06 20.27 -5.01
CA SER A 90 -10.25 21.72 -4.88
C SER A 90 -9.76 22.24 -3.53
N GLY A 91 -9.10 23.41 -3.54
CA GLY A 91 -8.58 24.04 -2.32
C GLY A 91 -7.43 23.28 -1.67
N GLY A 92 -6.81 22.34 -2.39
CA GLY A 92 -5.69 21.54 -1.89
C GLY A 92 -6.10 20.37 -0.99
N ILE A 93 -7.41 20.09 -0.86
CA ILE A 93 -7.92 19.01 -0.02
C ILE A 93 -7.79 17.68 -0.74
N VAL A 94 -7.28 16.65 -0.07
CA VAL A 94 -7.17 15.31 -0.64
C VAL A 94 -8.55 14.65 -0.70
N THR A 95 -8.84 13.99 -1.82
CA THR A 95 -10.10 13.29 -2.10
C THR A 95 -9.81 11.97 -2.84
N LEU A 96 -10.85 11.26 -3.27
CA LEU A 96 -10.73 10.09 -4.14
C LEU A 96 -11.11 10.42 -5.59
N THR A 97 -10.38 9.81 -6.54
CA THR A 97 -10.66 9.84 -7.98
C THR A 97 -10.53 8.44 -8.57
N ASP A 98 -11.19 8.16 -9.68
CA ASP A 98 -11.01 6.93 -10.48
C ASP A 98 -10.13 7.16 -11.71
N HIS A 99 -9.53 8.35 -11.83
CA HIS A 99 -8.65 8.74 -12.93
C HIS A 99 -7.21 8.91 -12.46
N LEU A 100 -6.27 8.40 -13.27
CA LEU A 100 -4.85 8.69 -13.08
C LEU A 100 -4.50 10.02 -13.74
N GLU A 101 -4.27 11.03 -12.92
CA GLU A 101 -3.97 12.40 -13.34
C GLU A 101 -2.86 12.99 -12.47
N ASP A 102 -2.30 14.12 -12.91
CA ASP A 102 -1.19 14.79 -12.23
C ASP A 102 -1.43 15.06 -10.72
N PRO A 103 -2.64 15.48 -10.27
CA PRO A 103 -2.94 15.64 -8.85
C PRO A 103 -3.00 14.34 -8.03
N ALA A 104 -3.05 13.17 -8.69
CA ALA A 104 -3.03 11.84 -8.05
C ALA A 104 -1.62 11.23 -7.94
N LEU A 105 -0.60 11.94 -8.45
CA LEU A 105 0.80 11.52 -8.38
C LEU A 105 1.49 12.16 -7.16
N PHE A 106 2.09 11.33 -6.32
CA PHE A 106 2.80 11.74 -5.12
C PHE A 106 4.24 11.23 -5.11
N VAL A 107 5.12 11.93 -4.42
CA VAL A 107 6.50 11.52 -4.18
C VAL A 107 6.72 11.39 -2.69
N THR A 108 7.26 10.25 -2.25
CA THR A 108 7.66 10.09 -0.85
C THR A 108 9.12 10.45 -0.68
N THR A 109 9.42 11.40 0.21
CA THR A 109 10.79 11.81 0.53
C THR A 109 11.09 11.45 1.97
N PRO A 110 12.11 10.61 2.25
CA PRO A 110 12.46 10.26 3.62
C PRO A 110 12.80 11.51 4.44
N VAL A 111 12.25 11.61 5.65
CA VAL A 111 12.58 12.70 6.61
C VAL A 111 14.04 12.63 7.03
N LYS A 112 14.62 11.43 7.02
CA LYS A 112 16.05 11.18 7.25
C LYS A 112 16.55 10.10 6.28
N PRO A 113 17.82 10.15 5.84
CA PRO A 113 18.39 9.11 5.00
C PRO A 113 18.23 7.72 5.64
N GLY A 114 17.69 6.76 4.88
CA GLY A 114 17.45 5.39 5.34
C GLY A 114 16.33 5.21 6.38
N GLY A 115 15.58 6.26 6.70
CA GLY A 115 14.45 6.20 7.62
C GLY A 115 13.17 5.64 7.00
N ASP A 116 12.21 5.33 7.87
CA ASP A 116 10.86 4.81 7.57
C ASP A 116 9.75 5.87 7.69
N LYS A 117 10.15 7.13 7.90
CA LYS A 117 9.27 8.29 7.99
C LYS A 117 9.44 9.17 6.76
N TYR A 118 8.34 9.63 6.18
CA TYR A 118 8.34 10.31 4.90
C TYR A 118 7.52 11.59 4.93
N LEU A 119 7.94 12.59 4.16
CA LEU A 119 7.03 13.59 3.62
C LEU A 119 6.34 13.00 2.38
N ILE A 120 5.05 13.27 2.21
CA ILE A 120 4.34 12.98 0.95
C ILE A 120 4.19 14.29 0.18
N GLN A 121 4.90 14.40 -0.94
CA GLN A 121 4.93 15.57 -1.81
C GLN A 121 4.01 15.37 -3.02
N THR A 122 3.43 16.43 -3.55
CA THR A 122 2.75 16.42 -4.85
C THR A 122 3.79 16.30 -5.97
N ALA A 123 3.64 15.33 -6.86
CA ALA A 123 4.63 15.07 -7.90
C ALA A 123 4.68 16.15 -8.98
N LYS A 124 3.51 16.75 -9.28
CA LYS A 124 3.30 17.66 -10.42
C LYS A 124 2.70 19.01 -10.06
N LEU A 125 2.06 19.12 -8.88
CA LEU A 125 1.60 20.41 -8.35
C LEU A 125 2.78 21.11 -7.68
N ILE A 126 3.33 22.12 -8.34
CA ILE A 126 4.54 22.84 -7.94
C ILE A 126 4.24 24.33 -7.94
N GLU A 127 4.61 25.05 -6.88
CA GLU A 127 4.54 26.50 -6.81
C GLU A 127 5.92 27.07 -6.47
N GLY A 128 6.35 28.10 -7.21
CA GLY A 128 7.68 28.69 -7.01
C GLY A 128 8.87 27.73 -7.26
N GLY A 129 8.64 26.60 -7.93
CA GLY A 129 9.65 25.55 -8.14
C GLY A 129 9.69 24.48 -7.05
N GLU A 130 8.86 24.61 -6.01
CA GLU A 130 8.79 23.65 -4.90
C GLU A 130 7.48 22.86 -4.92
N PRO A 131 7.51 21.56 -4.58
CA PRO A 131 6.29 20.77 -4.44
C PRO A 131 5.56 21.12 -3.13
N TRP A 132 4.27 20.82 -3.09
CA TRP A 132 3.47 20.88 -1.87
C TRP A 132 3.57 19.56 -1.10
N CYS A 133 3.51 19.60 0.22
CA CYS A 133 3.41 18.42 1.07
C CYS A 133 1.98 18.23 1.58
N LEU A 134 1.59 16.97 1.78
CA LEU A 134 0.36 16.65 2.48
C LEU A 134 0.53 16.93 3.99
N SER A 135 -0.53 17.42 4.62
CA SER A 135 -0.59 17.69 6.05
C SER A 135 -1.99 17.44 6.58
N VAL A 136 -2.10 17.04 7.85
CA VAL A 136 -3.37 17.02 8.57
C VAL A 136 -3.85 18.45 8.82
N HIS A 137 -5.05 18.75 8.36
CA HIS A 137 -5.71 20.03 8.51
C HIS A 137 -6.99 19.89 9.33
N SER A 138 -7.09 20.71 10.39
CA SER A 138 -8.35 20.89 11.11
C SER A 138 -9.13 22.06 10.49
N PRO A 139 -10.33 21.82 9.94
CA PRO A 139 -11.23 22.91 9.53
C PRO A 139 -11.88 23.64 10.73
N GLY A 140 -11.62 23.18 11.96
CA GLY A 140 -12.17 23.74 13.20
C GLY A 140 -13.51 23.14 13.62
N GLY A 141 -13.88 23.37 14.89
CA GLY A 141 -15.12 22.85 15.48
C GLY A 141 -15.13 21.34 15.61
N SER A 142 -16.29 20.72 15.39
CA SER A 142 -16.50 19.26 15.41
C SER A 142 -16.36 18.60 14.03
N ALA A 143 -15.79 19.31 13.05
CA ALA A 143 -15.61 18.76 11.71
C ALA A 143 -14.42 17.79 11.68
N GLN A 144 -14.53 16.77 10.83
CA GLN A 144 -13.48 15.76 10.65
C GLN A 144 -12.19 16.39 10.13
N LEU A 145 -11.05 15.87 10.60
CA LEU A 145 -9.74 16.29 10.11
C LEU A 145 -9.56 15.80 8.68
N GLN A 146 -8.95 16.65 7.86
CA GLN A 146 -8.74 16.39 6.43
C GLN A 146 -7.26 16.35 6.13
N LEU A 147 -6.88 15.75 5.01
CA LEU A 147 -5.55 15.98 4.44
C LEU A 147 -5.59 17.16 3.47
N LYS A 148 -4.60 18.05 3.56
CA LYS A 148 -4.47 19.23 2.72
C LYS A 148 -3.03 19.46 2.28
N THR A 149 -2.84 20.03 1.10
CA THR A 149 -1.53 20.51 0.64
C THR A 149 -1.09 21.78 1.37
N VAL A 150 0.15 21.78 1.86
CA VAL A 150 0.82 22.90 2.54
C VAL A 150 2.31 22.91 2.16
N ALA A 151 3.04 23.99 2.49
CA ALA A 151 4.48 24.03 2.26
C ALA A 151 5.17 22.91 3.06
N CYS A 152 6.17 22.29 2.44
CA CYS A 152 6.89 21.16 3.02
C CYS A 152 7.72 21.56 4.24
N ASP A 153 7.50 20.89 5.38
CA ASP A 153 8.27 21.06 6.59
C ASP A 153 8.43 19.72 7.34
N ALA A 154 9.63 19.14 7.23
CA ALA A 154 9.98 17.87 7.89
C ALA A 154 9.97 17.93 9.43
N GLY A 155 9.93 19.14 10.02
CA GLY A 155 9.79 19.34 11.46
C GLY A 155 8.34 19.23 11.97
N LYS A 156 7.34 19.24 11.08
CA LYS A 156 5.92 19.21 11.45
C LYS A 156 5.39 17.79 11.50
N GLN A 157 4.97 17.33 12.69
CA GLN A 157 4.47 15.96 12.87
C GLN A 157 3.20 15.66 12.05
N ASP A 158 2.39 16.68 11.77
CA ASP A 158 1.21 16.57 10.90
C ASP A 158 1.55 16.42 9.41
N GLN A 159 2.82 16.47 9.02
CA GLN A 159 3.33 16.21 7.67
C GLN A 159 4.19 14.94 7.58
N VAL A 160 4.43 14.25 8.70
CA VAL A 160 5.33 13.09 8.75
C VAL A 160 4.50 11.81 8.71
N PHE A 161 4.65 11.08 7.62
CA PHE A 161 3.88 9.88 7.31
C PHE A 161 4.68 8.60 7.53
N THR A 162 3.97 7.54 7.92
CA THR A 162 4.43 6.15 7.99
C THR A 162 3.47 5.24 7.22
N PHE A 163 3.97 4.08 6.78
CA PHE A 163 3.21 3.13 5.95
C PHE A 163 3.21 1.73 6.57
N PRO A 164 2.58 1.51 7.74
CA PRO A 164 2.51 0.19 8.33
C PRO A 164 1.69 -0.76 7.44
N LYS A 165 2.00 -2.05 7.48
CA LYS A 165 1.23 -3.06 6.74
C LYS A 165 -0.15 -3.20 7.38
N ALA A 166 -1.18 -3.33 6.55
CA ALA A 166 -2.50 -3.73 7.03
C ALA A 166 -2.44 -5.16 7.59
N GLU A 167 -3.29 -5.47 8.58
CA GLU A 167 -3.30 -6.77 9.27
C GLU A 167 -3.57 -7.95 8.33
N ASP A 168 -4.38 -7.72 7.29
CA ASP A 168 -4.70 -8.72 6.27
C ASP A 168 -3.61 -8.89 5.19
N GLY A 169 -2.56 -8.06 5.24
CA GLY A 169 -1.44 -8.06 4.31
C GLY A 169 -1.77 -7.57 2.89
N LYS A 170 -2.98 -7.07 2.62
CA LYS A 170 -3.43 -6.70 1.27
C LYS A 170 -3.11 -5.26 0.87
N GLY A 171 -2.54 -4.48 1.78
CA GLY A 171 -2.25 -3.07 1.60
C GLY A 171 -1.31 -2.52 2.67
N VAL A 172 -1.08 -1.23 2.58
CA VAL A 172 -0.50 -0.42 3.65
C VAL A 172 -1.59 0.47 4.23
N LEU A 173 -1.47 0.81 5.50
CA LEU A 173 -2.17 1.95 6.06
C LEU A 173 -1.33 3.20 5.80
N ILE A 174 -1.95 4.37 5.79
CA ILE A 174 -1.24 5.64 5.75
C ILE A 174 -1.47 6.29 7.11
N GLU A 175 -0.42 6.43 7.89
CA GLU A 175 -0.46 7.03 9.22
C GLU A 175 0.28 8.37 9.19
N VAL A 176 -0.24 9.37 9.91
CA VAL A 176 0.34 10.71 10.04
C VAL A 176 0.08 11.27 11.43
N GLY A 177 1.14 11.61 12.15
CA GLY A 177 1.02 12.16 13.50
C GLY A 177 0.20 11.31 14.49
N GLY A 178 0.16 9.99 14.31
CA GLY A 178 -0.65 9.06 15.12
C GLY A 178 -2.11 8.90 14.67
N LEU A 179 -2.51 9.58 13.59
CA LEU A 179 -3.82 9.43 12.94
C LEU A 179 -3.68 8.54 11.70
N PHE A 180 -4.75 7.85 11.33
CA PHE A 180 -4.84 7.07 10.10
C PHE A 180 -5.68 7.79 9.07
N VAL A 181 -5.22 7.73 7.82
CA VAL A 181 -5.96 8.23 6.67
C VAL A 181 -7.05 7.23 6.31
N LEU A 182 -8.29 7.69 6.27
CA LEU A 182 -9.46 6.87 5.97
C LEU A 182 -10.18 7.39 4.73
N ALA A 183 -10.62 6.46 3.89
CA ALA A 183 -11.58 6.71 2.82
C ALA A 183 -12.97 6.40 3.35
N THR A 184 -13.84 7.40 3.39
CA THR A 184 -15.22 7.23 3.83
C THR A 184 -16.10 6.72 2.69
N SER A 185 -17.26 6.15 3.03
CA SER A 185 -18.23 5.66 2.04
C SER A 185 -18.82 6.76 1.16
N ASP A 186 -18.80 8.03 1.61
CA ASP A 186 -19.19 9.21 0.83
C ASP A 186 -18.03 9.80 -0.01
N GLY A 187 -16.91 9.08 -0.12
CA GLY A 187 -15.79 9.42 -1.01
C GLY A 187 -14.84 10.49 -0.48
N LYS A 188 -14.95 10.85 0.82
CA LYS A 188 -14.04 11.79 1.46
C LYS A 188 -12.80 11.06 1.96
N VAL A 189 -11.72 11.84 2.12
CA VAL A 189 -10.49 11.41 2.74
C VAL A 189 -10.31 12.20 4.04
N ILE A 190 -10.25 11.49 5.16
CA ILE A 190 -10.12 12.08 6.50
C ILE A 190 -8.92 11.49 7.23
N ALA A 191 -8.51 12.13 8.33
CA ALA A 191 -7.52 11.60 9.26
C ALA A 191 -8.17 11.40 10.65
N GLN A 192 -8.01 10.22 11.25
CA GLN A 192 -8.68 9.87 12.51
C GLN A 192 -7.86 8.91 13.37
N GLU A 193 -8.07 8.89 14.68
CA GLU A 193 -7.44 7.92 15.57
C GLU A 193 -7.90 6.48 15.29
N SER A 194 -7.00 5.52 15.51
CA SER A 194 -7.34 4.09 15.39
C SER A 194 -8.36 3.70 16.48
N GLY A 195 -9.46 3.06 16.07
CA GLY A 195 -10.50 2.56 16.98
C GLY A 195 -11.78 3.42 17.04
N GLU A 196 -11.80 4.57 16.38
CA GLU A 196 -12.96 5.47 16.35
C GLU A 196 -13.87 5.21 15.13
N GLY A 197 -14.52 4.04 15.07
CA GLY A 197 -15.53 3.73 14.04
C GLY A 197 -14.97 3.53 12.62
N ASP A 198 -15.59 2.60 11.87
CA ASP A 198 -15.16 2.08 10.57
C ASP A 198 -13.72 1.52 10.54
N GLY A 199 -13.53 0.32 9.98
CA GLY A 199 -12.21 -0.29 9.92
C GLY A 199 -11.18 0.61 9.20
N LEU A 200 -9.90 0.45 9.54
CA LEU A 200 -8.83 1.22 8.89
C LEU A 200 -8.84 1.01 7.37
N THR A 201 -8.61 2.09 6.61
CA THR A 201 -8.51 1.99 5.15
C THR A 201 -7.12 1.49 4.76
N ALA A 202 -7.08 0.34 4.09
CA ALA A 202 -5.87 -0.15 3.44
C ALA A 202 -5.75 0.41 2.02
N PHE A 203 -4.52 0.77 1.63
CA PHE A 203 -4.16 1.30 0.32
C PHE A 203 -3.19 0.36 -0.39
N THR A 204 -3.40 0.15 -1.69
CA THR A 204 -2.41 -0.44 -2.59
C THR A 204 -1.53 0.66 -3.16
N VAL A 205 -0.21 0.44 -3.12
CA VAL A 205 0.77 1.39 -3.64
C VAL A 205 1.17 0.98 -5.05
N ARG A 206 1.06 1.90 -6.02
CA ARG A 206 1.60 1.66 -7.37
C ARG A 206 2.72 2.64 -7.64
N ASP A 207 3.84 2.09 -8.09
CA ASP A 207 5.00 2.85 -8.50
C ASP A 207 4.80 3.35 -9.93
N GLN A 208 4.96 4.65 -10.11
CA GLN A 208 4.78 5.37 -11.37
C GLN A 208 6.13 5.79 -11.99
N GLY A 209 7.24 5.28 -11.46
CA GLY A 209 8.59 5.53 -11.94
C GLY A 209 9.39 6.52 -11.11
N LYS A 210 10.42 7.08 -11.74
CA LYS A 210 11.35 8.03 -11.10
C LYS A 210 10.68 9.39 -10.92
N SER A 211 10.85 10.00 -9.73
CA SER A 211 10.45 11.38 -9.48
C SER A 211 11.28 12.36 -10.31
N THR A 212 10.64 13.42 -10.79
CA THR A 212 11.30 14.57 -11.43
C THR A 212 11.51 15.75 -10.46
N ILE A 213 11.09 15.61 -9.21
CA ILE A 213 11.26 16.64 -8.18
C ILE A 213 12.71 16.62 -7.68
N PRO A 214 13.38 17.79 -7.56
CA PRO A 214 14.70 17.90 -6.94
C PRO A 214 14.72 17.32 -5.52
N HIS A 215 15.80 16.66 -5.12
CA HIS A 215 15.93 16.17 -3.76
C HIS A 215 16.09 17.36 -2.80
N LEU A 216 15.35 17.35 -1.68
CA LEU A 216 15.59 18.29 -0.59
C LEU A 216 16.97 17.98 0.02
N GLY A 217 17.98 18.79 -0.32
CA GLY A 217 19.33 18.69 0.23
C GLY A 217 20.49 18.58 -0.76
N ASP A 218 20.27 18.76 -2.07
CA ASP A 218 21.33 19.03 -3.04
C ASP A 218 21.75 20.51 -3.06
#